data_AF-A0AAV9TT37-F1
#
_entry.id   AF-A0AAV9TT37-F1
#
_cell.length_a   1.000
_cell.length_b   1.000
_cell.length_c   1.000
_cell.angle_alpha   90.00
_cell.angle_beta   90.00
_cell.angle_gamma   90.00
#
_symmetry.space_group_name_H-M   'P 1'
#
loop_
_entity.id
_entity.type
_entity.pdbx_description
1 polymer ?
#
loop_
_entity_poly.entity_id
_entity_poly.type
_entity_poly.pdbx_seq_one_letter_code
_entity_poly.pdbx_strand_id
1 'polypeptide(L)'
;MSRALDKHVIAALKQGDHQKIFDDISSIFVSPEDGCRLEIEVLGQSHPMMLGEHFLRDENAVAVPKLRIVQAFLVARQIFQKHLAAGSVDAELLFTTTSVLLFLDPEHLTAANTRKRLIRDAILAGVDVHGRLTREKWAVKPGFLLRFNRMSNRSSW
;
A
#
# COMPACT_ATOMS: atom_id res chain seq x y z
N MET A 1 -6.88 -22.21 -15.96
CA MET A 1 -6.84 -21.47 -17.24
C MET A 1 -5.85 -20.32 -17.11
N SER A 2 -4.66 -20.43 -17.72
CA SER A 2 -3.66 -19.36 -17.73
C SER A 2 -4.06 -18.32 -18.76
N ARG A 3 -4.55 -17.16 -18.33
CA ARG A 3 -4.69 -16.00 -19.22
C ARG A 3 -3.28 -15.46 -19.44
N ALA A 4 -2.81 -15.49 -20.68
CA ALA A 4 -1.56 -14.83 -21.05
C ALA A 4 -1.63 -13.37 -20.59
N LEU A 5 -0.65 -12.93 -19.80
CA LEU A 5 -0.54 -11.53 -19.43
C LEU A 5 -0.37 -10.68 -20.70
N ASP A 6 -1.07 -9.55 -20.74
CA ASP A 6 -0.93 -8.57 -21.82
C ASP A 6 0.53 -8.14 -21.96
N LYS A 7 1.04 -8.09 -23.19
CA LYS A 7 2.41 -7.68 -23.50
C LYS A 7 2.74 -6.31 -22.92
N HIS A 8 1.75 -5.40 -22.88
CA HIS A 8 1.92 -4.08 -22.29
C HIS A 8 2.13 -4.14 -20.77
N VAL A 9 1.37 -5.00 -20.07
CA VAL A 9 1.53 -5.22 -18.62
C VAL A 9 2.89 -5.86 -18.32
N ILE A 10 3.32 -6.83 -19.14
CA ILE A 10 4.65 -7.45 -19.00
C ILE A 10 5.76 -6.41 -19.18
N ALA A 11 5.65 -5.54 -20.19
CA ALA A 11 6.61 -4.47 -20.42
C ALA A 11 6.68 -3.51 -19.23
N ALA A 12 5.52 -3.08 -18.71
CA ALA A 12 5.46 -2.19 -17.56
C ALA A 12 5.94 -2.84 -16.25
N LEU A 13 5.79 -4.16 -16.09
CA LEU A 13 6.38 -4.89 -14.96
C LEU A 13 7.89 -5.12 -15.10
N LYS A 14 8.47 -4.98 -16.30
CA LYS A 14 9.92 -5.09 -16.54
C LYS A 14 10.63 -3.74 -16.54
N GLN A 15 9.90 -2.65 -16.72
CA GLN A 15 10.43 -1.30 -16.85
C GLN A 15 9.91 -0.40 -15.73
N GLY A 16 10.59 0.72 -15.51
CA GLY A 16 10.23 1.70 -14.48
C GLY A 16 10.87 1.43 -13.12
N ASP A 17 10.93 2.48 -12.31
CA ASP A 17 11.48 2.44 -10.97
C ASP A 17 10.43 1.91 -10.00
N HIS A 18 10.45 0.59 -9.74
CA HIS A 18 9.50 -0.02 -8.82
C HIS A 18 9.74 0.39 -7.36
N GLN A 19 10.98 0.78 -7.02
CA GLN A 19 11.30 1.26 -5.68
C GLN A 19 10.60 2.60 -5.43
N LYS A 20 10.71 3.54 -6.37
CA LYS A 20 9.98 4.82 -6.28
C LYS A 20 8.46 4.60 -6.18
N ILE A 21 7.91 3.68 -6.97
CA ILE A 21 6.48 3.34 -6.91
C ILE A 21 6.10 2.78 -5.54
N PHE A 22 6.94 1.92 -4.97
CA PHE A 22 6.74 1.42 -3.62
C PHE A 22 6.78 2.56 -2.59
N ASP A 23 7.77 3.45 -2.66
CA ASP A 23 7.92 4.56 -1.74
C ASP A 23 6.66 5.46 -1.78
N ASP A 24 6.23 5.83 -2.99
CA ASP A 24 5.04 6.66 -3.21
C ASP A 24 3.75 5.97 -2.73
N ILE A 25 3.52 4.70 -3.08
CA ILE A 25 2.33 3.97 -2.63
C ILE A 25 2.35 3.73 -1.12
N SER A 26 3.52 3.49 -0.55
CA SER A 26 3.65 3.23 0.89
C SER A 26 3.37 4.48 1.72
N SER A 27 3.66 5.67 1.17
CA SER A 27 3.38 6.96 1.81
C SER A 27 1.89 7.19 2.08
N ILE A 28 1.01 6.57 1.28
CA ILE A 28 -0.46 6.64 1.45
C ILE A 28 -0.89 6.08 2.81
N PHE A 29 -0.17 5.08 3.33
CA PHE A 29 -0.52 4.40 4.59
C PHE A 29 0.08 5.07 5.83
N VAL A 30 0.84 6.15 5.66
CA VAL A 30 1.33 6.96 6.77
C VAL A 30 0.15 7.80 7.29
N SER A 31 -0.10 7.73 8.60
CA SER A 31 -1.32 8.24 9.23
C SER A 31 -1.65 9.68 8.79
N PRO A 32 -2.88 9.97 8.32
CA PRO A 32 -3.31 11.34 8.07
C PRO A 32 -3.39 12.10 9.39
N GLU A 33 -2.93 13.36 9.40
CA GLU A 33 -2.91 14.23 10.58
C GLU A 33 -4.33 14.51 11.12
N ASP A 34 -5.34 14.46 10.25
CA ASP A 34 -6.71 14.88 10.56
C ASP A 34 -7.60 13.78 11.16
N GLY A 35 -7.08 12.56 11.35
CA GLY A 35 -7.86 11.44 11.90
C GLY A 35 -9.03 10.97 11.02
N CYS A 36 -9.12 11.44 9.77
CA CYS A 36 -10.11 11.01 8.79
C CYS A 36 -9.75 9.62 8.24
N ARG A 37 -10.80 8.84 7.93
CA ARG A 37 -10.64 7.52 7.31
C ARG A 37 -10.20 7.68 5.87
N LEU A 38 -9.11 7.00 5.51
CA LEU A 38 -8.62 6.91 4.13
C LEU A 38 -9.58 6.04 3.29
N GLU A 39 -10.03 6.59 2.16
CA GLU A 39 -10.78 5.87 1.13
C GLU A 39 -9.83 5.54 -0.02
N ILE A 40 -9.76 4.28 -0.44
CA ILE A 40 -8.90 3.87 -1.56
C ILE A 40 -9.75 3.34 -2.70
N GLU A 41 -9.64 3.98 -3.87
CA GLU A 41 -10.24 3.55 -5.14
C GLU A 41 -9.19 2.86 -6.01
N VAL A 42 -9.51 1.68 -6.56
CA VAL A 42 -8.59 0.97 -7.47
C VAL A 42 -8.97 1.28 -8.91
N LEU A 43 -8.09 1.99 -9.62
CA LEU A 43 -8.34 2.39 -11.01
C LEU A 43 -8.07 1.23 -11.97
N GLY A 44 -9.00 1.07 -12.92
CA GLY A 44 -8.84 0.20 -14.08
C GLY A 44 -7.95 0.79 -15.18
N GLN A 45 -7.72 0.03 -16.24
CA GLN A 45 -6.86 0.41 -17.37
C GLN A 45 -7.37 1.62 -18.18
N SER A 46 -8.62 2.01 -18.01
CA SER A 46 -9.26 3.14 -18.69
C SER A 46 -8.85 4.52 -18.18
N HIS A 47 -8.07 4.59 -17.10
CA HIS A 47 -7.62 5.85 -16.50
C HIS A 47 -6.09 5.97 -16.63
N PRO A 48 -5.58 6.43 -17.78
CA PRO A 48 -4.15 6.70 -17.94
C PRO A 48 -3.77 7.83 -16.99
N MET A 49 -2.74 7.61 -16.17
CA MET A 49 -2.18 8.66 -15.33
C MET A 49 -1.14 9.48 -16.08
N MET A 50 -0.89 10.70 -15.61
CA MET A 50 0.19 11.53 -16.11
C MET A 50 1.55 10.90 -15.83
N LEU A 51 2.55 11.26 -16.66
CA LEU A 51 3.90 10.74 -16.54
C LEU A 51 4.50 11.16 -15.18
N GLY A 52 4.88 10.17 -14.37
CA GLY A 52 5.50 10.41 -13.06
C GLY A 52 4.53 10.43 -11.88
N GLU A 53 3.22 10.43 -12.10
CA GLU A 53 2.23 10.22 -11.04
C GLU A 53 2.04 8.72 -10.77
N HIS A 54 1.80 8.34 -9.52
CA HIS A 54 1.60 6.94 -9.10
C HIS A 54 0.22 6.69 -8.47
N PHE A 55 -0.47 7.76 -8.05
CA PHE A 55 -1.83 7.76 -7.55
C PHE A 55 -2.42 9.18 -7.69
N LEU A 56 -3.74 9.29 -7.62
CA LEU A 56 -4.46 10.56 -7.51
C LEU A 56 -4.97 10.73 -6.08
N ARG A 57 -4.92 11.94 -5.52
CA ARG A 57 -5.40 12.22 -4.16
C ARG A 57 -6.38 13.40 -4.18
N ASP A 58 -7.54 13.18 -3.56
CA ASP A 58 -8.56 14.18 -3.29
C ASP A 58 -8.91 14.07 -1.80
N GLU A 59 -8.36 14.98 -0.99
CA GLU A 59 -8.49 14.96 0.47
C GLU A 59 -8.07 13.61 1.11
N ASN A 60 -9.06 12.88 1.66
CA ASN A 60 -8.93 11.57 2.29
C ASN A 60 -9.19 10.41 1.31
N ALA A 61 -9.50 10.69 0.05
CA ALA A 61 -9.68 9.69 -0.99
C ALA A 61 -8.43 9.61 -1.87
N VAL A 62 -7.98 8.38 -2.15
CA VAL A 62 -6.82 8.10 -3.00
C VAL A 62 -7.19 7.08 -4.05
N ALA A 63 -6.98 7.41 -5.32
CA ALA A 63 -7.16 6.47 -6.41
C ALA A 63 -5.83 5.96 -6.93
N VAL A 64 -5.66 4.63 -6.93
CA VAL A 64 -4.41 3.96 -7.30
C VAL A 64 -4.66 3.01 -8.46
N PRO A 65 -3.90 3.09 -9.57
CA PRO A 65 -4.01 2.10 -10.64
C PRO A 65 -3.56 0.72 -10.19
N LYS A 66 -4.32 -0.29 -10.61
CA LYS A 66 -4.03 -1.69 -10.30
C LYS A 66 -2.59 -2.10 -10.60
N LEU A 67 -2.03 -1.61 -11.70
CA LEU A 67 -0.64 -1.90 -12.09
C LEU A 67 0.38 -1.37 -11.07
N ARG A 68 0.18 -0.15 -10.55
CA ARG A 68 1.07 0.45 -9.55
C ARG A 68 1.03 -0.30 -8.22
N ILE A 69 -0.15 -0.76 -7.82
CA ILE A 69 -0.32 -1.61 -6.63
C ILE A 69 0.51 -2.89 -6.77
N VAL A 70 0.45 -3.55 -7.93
CA VAL A 70 1.23 -4.77 -8.19
C VAL A 70 2.74 -4.49 -8.18
N GLN A 71 3.18 -3.39 -8.78
CA GLN A 71 4.60 -2.99 -8.76
C GLN A 71 5.10 -2.73 -7.33
N ALA A 72 4.34 -1.98 -6.53
CA ALA A 72 4.66 -1.75 -5.12
C ALA A 72 4.68 -3.06 -4.32
N PHE A 73 3.73 -3.98 -4.57
CA PHE A 73 3.69 -5.28 -3.92
C PHE A 73 4.93 -6.13 -4.19
N LEU A 74 5.46 -6.12 -5.41
CA LEU A 74 6.68 -6.88 -5.75
C LEU A 74 7.87 -6.44 -4.91
N VAL A 75 8.05 -5.13 -4.73
CA VAL A 75 9.12 -4.57 -3.89
C VAL A 75 8.86 -4.89 -2.41
N ALA A 76 7.63 -4.69 -1.93
CA ALA A 76 7.25 -5.00 -0.56
C ALA A 76 7.54 -6.47 -0.21
N ARG A 77 7.23 -7.40 -1.12
CA ARG A 77 7.53 -8.82 -0.96
C ARG A 77 9.02 -9.10 -0.85
N GLN A 78 9.86 -8.43 -1.65
CA GLN A 78 11.32 -8.58 -1.57
C GLN A 78 11.87 -8.07 -0.24
N ILE A 79 11.43 -6.89 0.22
CA ILE A 79 11.84 -6.33 1.51
C ILE A 79 11.43 -7.27 2.65
N PHE A 80 10.20 -7.77 2.62
CA PHE A 80 9.69 -8.68 3.64
C PHE A 80 10.44 -10.02 3.64
N GLN A 81 10.77 -10.57 2.47
CA GLN A 81 11.61 -11.78 2.38
C GLN A 81 13.01 -11.55 2.94
N LYS A 82 13.63 -10.40 2.67
CA LYS A 82 14.93 -10.03 3.26
C LYS A 82 14.85 -9.96 4.78
N HIS A 83 13.78 -9.38 5.33
CA HIS A 83 13.55 -9.37 6.78
C HIS A 83 13.48 -10.78 7.37
N LEU A 84 12.73 -11.68 6.73
CA LEU A 84 12.61 -13.07 7.17
C LEU A 84 13.93 -13.84 7.11
N ALA A 85 14.81 -13.52 6.15
CA ALA A 85 16.08 -14.20 5.97
C ALA A 85 17.22 -13.64 6.84
N ALA A 86 17.32 -12.31 6.97
CA ALA A 86 18.48 -11.61 7.55
C ALA A 86 18.20 -10.97 8.93
N GLY A 87 16.95 -10.98 9.41
CA GLY A 87 16.63 -10.70 10.82
C GLY A 87 16.69 -9.24 11.27
N SER A 88 16.94 -8.26 10.39
CA SER A 88 16.71 -6.85 10.76
C SER A 88 16.44 -5.98 9.54
N VAL A 89 15.28 -5.36 9.56
CA VAL A 89 14.90 -4.23 8.69
C VAL A 89 14.31 -3.21 9.66
N ASP A 90 14.49 -1.92 9.36
CA ASP A 90 13.92 -0.86 10.16
C ASP A 90 12.41 -1.06 10.43
N ALA A 91 11.97 -0.73 11.64
CA ALA A 91 10.61 -0.99 12.08
C ALA A 91 9.57 -0.20 11.29
N GLU A 92 9.86 1.07 10.95
CA GLU A 92 8.95 1.90 10.14
C GLU A 92 8.89 1.37 8.70
N LEU A 93 10.03 0.97 8.13
CA LEU A 93 10.05 0.30 6.82
C LEU A 93 9.25 -1.00 6.83
N LEU A 94 9.25 -1.78 7.92
CA LEU A 94 8.41 -2.97 8.04
C LEU A 94 6.93 -2.64 8.16
N PHE A 95 6.56 -1.56 8.86
CA PHE A 95 5.17 -1.10 8.91
C PHE A 95 4.66 -0.70 7.53
N THR A 96 5.43 0.08 6.76
CA THR A 96 5.03 0.48 5.40
C THR A 96 4.99 -0.73 4.46
N THR A 97 6.02 -1.59 4.51
CA THR A 97 6.10 -2.84 3.73
C THR A 97 4.90 -3.75 3.97
N THR A 98 4.57 -4.02 5.23
CA THR A 98 3.45 -4.89 5.58
C THR A 98 2.09 -4.26 5.27
N SER A 99 1.97 -2.93 5.26
CA SER A 99 0.74 -2.25 4.81
C SER A 99 0.48 -2.49 3.33
N VAL A 100 1.51 -2.36 2.48
CA VAL A 100 1.41 -2.65 1.05
C VAL A 100 1.10 -4.13 0.79
N LEU A 101 1.73 -5.05 1.54
CA LEU A 101 1.44 -6.49 1.42
C LEU A 101 -0.01 -6.79 1.77
N LEU A 102 -0.50 -6.31 2.91
CA LEU A 102 -1.87 -6.57 3.37
C LEU A 102 -2.93 -5.83 2.54
N PHE A 103 -2.55 -4.74 1.87
CA PHE A 103 -3.44 -4.04 0.95
C PHE A 103 -3.80 -4.88 -0.28
N LEU A 104 -2.85 -5.66 -0.81
CA LEU A 104 -3.12 -6.58 -1.93
C LEU A 104 -3.53 -7.98 -1.47
N ASP A 105 -2.97 -8.46 -0.37
CA ASP A 105 -3.17 -9.80 0.19
C ASP A 105 -3.52 -9.71 1.70
N PRO A 106 -4.79 -9.46 2.04
CA PRO A 106 -5.22 -9.33 3.43
C PRO A 106 -5.13 -10.65 4.22
N GLU A 107 -5.01 -11.79 3.54
CA GLU A 107 -4.89 -13.11 4.15
C GLU A 107 -3.43 -13.49 4.47
N HIS A 108 -2.48 -12.58 4.21
CA HIS A 108 -1.06 -12.82 4.47
C HIS A 108 -0.75 -12.85 5.98
N LEU A 109 -1.03 -13.99 6.64
CA LEU A 109 -0.91 -14.18 8.09
C LEU A 109 0.46 -13.83 8.65
N THR A 110 1.55 -14.15 7.92
CA THR A 110 2.91 -13.82 8.37
C THR A 110 3.12 -12.30 8.45
N ALA A 111 2.64 -11.52 7.48
CA ALA A 111 2.76 -10.06 7.50
C ALA A 111 1.94 -9.46 8.64
N ALA A 112 0.69 -9.94 8.82
CA ALA A 112 -0.16 -9.54 9.94
C ALA A 112 0.48 -9.86 11.30
N ASN A 113 1.07 -11.05 11.45
CA ASN A 113 1.74 -11.43 12.69
C ASN A 113 3.05 -10.66 12.93
N THR A 114 3.79 -10.30 11.88
CA THR A 114 4.94 -9.39 12.00
C THR A 114 4.51 -8.03 12.53
N ARG A 115 3.41 -7.45 12.03
CA ARG A 115 2.86 -6.19 12.57
C ARG A 115 2.48 -6.30 14.05
N LYS A 116 1.82 -7.40 14.45
CA LYS A 116 1.50 -7.64 15.86
C LYS A 116 2.75 -7.68 16.74
N ARG A 117 3.85 -8.28 16.26
CA ARG A 117 5.14 -8.29 16.96
C ARG A 117 5.71 -6.88 17.08
N LEU A 118 5.76 -6.10 16.00
CA LEU A 118 6.25 -4.72 16.02
C LEU A 118 5.48 -3.83 17.01
N ILE A 119 4.15 -3.99 17.09
CA ILE A 119 3.31 -3.26 18.06
C ILE A 119 3.60 -3.72 19.48
N ARG A 120 3.68 -5.05 19.72
CA ARG A 120 4.03 -5.60 21.03
C ARG A 120 5.39 -5.08 21.50
N ASP A 121 6.39 -5.09 20.63
CA ASP A 121 7.73 -4.64 20.96
C ASP A 121 7.74 -3.14 21.29
N ALA A 122 6.94 -2.33 20.58
CA ALA A 122 6.76 -0.92 20.89
C ALA A 122 6.07 -0.69 22.25
N ILE A 123 5.05 -1.49 22.58
CA ILE A 123 4.36 -1.47 23.87
C ILE A 123 5.35 -1.80 24.99
N LEU A 124 6.16 -2.84 24.81
CA LEU A 124 7.16 -3.25 25.79
C LEU A 124 8.27 -2.19 25.97
N ALA A 125 8.66 -1.52 24.88
CA ALA A 125 9.64 -0.43 24.92
C ALA A 125 9.05 0.89 25.47
N GLY A 126 7.72 1.01 25.58
CA GLY A 126 7.05 2.25 25.99
C GLY A 126 7.12 3.39 24.97
N VAL A 127 7.49 3.09 23.71
CA VAL A 127 7.71 4.11 22.67
C VAL A 127 6.45 4.29 21.83
N ASP A 128 5.90 5.50 21.85
CA ASP A 128 4.78 5.95 21.00
C ASP A 128 3.63 4.94 20.86
N VAL A 129 3.22 4.35 21.99
CA VAL A 129 2.21 3.30 22.02
C VAL A 129 0.88 3.79 21.45
N HIS A 130 0.47 5.01 21.82
CA HIS A 130 -0.78 5.60 21.37
C HIS A 130 -0.76 5.89 19.85
N GLY A 131 0.32 6.47 19.34
CA GLY A 131 0.46 6.75 17.90
C GLY A 131 0.43 5.48 17.07
N ARG A 132 1.17 4.45 17.49
CA ARG A 132 1.22 3.14 16.82
C ARG A 132 -0.11 2.40 16.84
N LEU A 133 -0.82 2.38 17.97
CA LEU A 133 -2.14 1.76 18.07
C LEU A 133 -3.20 2.53 17.28
N THR A 134 -3.12 3.86 17.25
CA THR A 134 -4.02 4.70 16.46
C THR A 134 -3.82 4.43 14.98
N ARG A 135 -2.57 4.43 14.51
CA ARG A 135 -2.21 4.06 13.13
C ARG A 135 -2.78 2.69 12.75
N GLU A 136 -2.64 1.71 13.64
CA GLU A 136 -3.11 0.35 13.34
C GLU A 136 -4.62 0.19 13.34
N LYS A 137 -5.33 0.92 14.20
CA LYS A 137 -6.80 0.98 14.16
C LYS A 137 -7.33 1.41 12.79
N TRP A 138 -6.62 2.33 12.11
CA TRP A 138 -6.98 2.78 10.76
C TRP A 138 -6.60 1.79 9.66
N ALA A 139 -5.51 1.03 9.85
CA ALA A 139 -5.10 -0.02 8.92
C ALA A 139 -6.04 -1.26 8.96
N VAL A 140 -6.53 -1.64 10.14
CA VAL A 140 -7.32 -2.88 10.37
C VAL A 140 -8.82 -2.70 10.12
N LYS A 141 -9.32 -1.47 10.01
CA LYS A 141 -10.71 -1.17 9.63
C LYS A 141 -10.81 -0.53 8.25
N PRO A 142 -10.39 -1.21 7.17
CA PRO A 142 -10.90 -0.84 5.88
C PRO A 142 -12.36 -1.31 5.89
N GLY A 143 -13.29 -0.42 6.20
CA GLY A 143 -14.55 -0.53 5.47
C GLY A 143 -14.15 -0.24 4.03
N PHE A 144 -13.88 -1.31 3.29
CA PHE A 144 -13.59 -1.25 1.87
C PHE A 144 -14.90 -0.88 1.19
N LEU A 145 -15.28 0.40 1.26
CA LEU A 145 -16.32 0.92 0.39
C LEU A 145 -15.61 1.15 -0.94
N LEU A 146 -15.55 0.10 -1.76
CA LEU A 146 -15.20 0.22 -3.18
C LEU A 146 -16.26 1.11 -3.83
N ARG A 147 -16.07 2.43 -3.74
CA ARG A 147 -16.95 3.39 -4.38
C ARG A 147 -16.35 3.68 -5.75
N PHE A 148 -16.68 2.82 -6.71
CA PHE A 148 -16.48 3.13 -8.12
C PHE A 148 -17.24 4.44 -8.43
N ASN A 149 -16.59 5.44 -9.02
CA ASN A 149 -17.14 6.66 -9.65
C ASN A 149 -16.96 8.03 -8.97
N ARG A 150 -16.16 8.21 -7.90
CA ARG A 150 -15.95 9.59 -7.40
C ARG A 150 -14.94 10.37 -8.25
N MET A 151 -13.81 9.75 -8.58
CA MET A 151 -12.75 10.40 -9.37
C MET A 151 -12.90 10.19 -10.89
N SER A 152 -13.59 9.13 -11.32
CA SER A 152 -13.86 8.84 -12.75
C SER A 152 -14.68 9.93 -13.47
N ASN A 153 -15.55 10.66 -12.76
CA ASN A 153 -16.43 11.67 -13.37
C ASN A 153 -15.86 13.09 -13.36
N ARG A 154 -14.63 13.31 -12.87
CA ARG A 154 -14.02 14.65 -12.81
C ARG A 154 -12.89 14.87 -13.83
N SER A 155 -12.44 13.83 -14.53
CA SER A 155 -11.41 13.90 -15.57
C SER A 155 -11.95 14.28 -16.98
N SER A 156 -13.15 14.84 -17.05
CA SER A 156 -13.76 15.39 -18.28
C SER A 156 -13.85 16.92 -18.19
N TRP A 157 -12.71 17.59 -18.20
CA TRP A 157 -12.55 19.02 -18.51
C TRP A 157 -11.22 19.24 -19.21
#